data_AF-A0AAD7UUN2-F1
#
_entry.id   AF-A0AAD7UUN2-F1
#
_cell.length_a   1.000
_cell.length_b   1.000
_cell.length_c   1.000
_cell.angle_alpha   90.00
_cell.angle_beta   90.00
_cell.angle_gamma   90.00
#
_symmetry.space_group_name_H-M   'P 1'
#
loop_
_entity.id
_entity.type
_entity.pdbx_description
1 polymer ?
#
loop_
_entity_poly.entity_id
_entity_poly.type
_entity_poly.pdbx_seq_one_letter_code
_entity_poly.pdbx_strand_id
1 'polypeptide(L)'
;MASPQTDKQTDNTFQHDVRGYELLEHPHFLLVYVPNNGAKMRLVKPSSDPYHREQIIQRINKEDNLLPHYALSHLWGISHNNPHVWKEIGDYVDDENGQPAAPVSMRPKKRKTLRTLLQSHPDSYWWIDVLCARTDTPLAIMGDIYACCKQCYAMIDCRPDIITSILSMKHRSEESDPASWSIYEHNVAVNTLETFTSSNWWRRVWTWQEAVLPKAVILMAETLPDDVDDNNSMLSIGDLITLYDKILLSSCYYRDTVFGPKPLPNRICYIIEEIRDSRDRNHLLPIGLVAMFKSFALSARKCMDPLDYVYGVLGLFRFDISRKSNPNEAWHLFISELENYLVDPSRIKIENVYQREIAYKLLNNCQACHCNLMSAKDMRDVYECLVDGFIFLDD
;
A
#
# COMPACT_ATOMS: atom_id res chain seq x y z
N MET A 1 30.99 25.19 -33.68
CA MET A 1 30.78 23.72 -33.62
C MET A 1 30.36 23.39 -32.20
N ALA A 2 29.05 23.32 -31.97
CA ALA A 2 28.47 22.88 -30.71
C ALA A 2 27.53 21.73 -31.05
N SER A 3 27.80 20.56 -30.50
CA SER A 3 26.97 19.37 -30.65
C SER A 3 25.87 19.43 -29.59
N PRO A 4 24.58 19.20 -29.92
CA PRO A 4 23.57 19.08 -28.89
C PRO A 4 23.63 17.67 -28.30
N GLN A 5 23.83 17.61 -26.98
CA GLN A 5 23.52 16.44 -26.17
C GLN A 5 21.99 16.30 -26.12
N THR A 6 21.46 15.23 -26.69
CA THR A 6 20.07 14.81 -26.48
C THR A 6 20.01 13.96 -25.22
N ASP A 7 19.30 14.47 -24.22
CA ASP A 7 18.93 13.77 -22.99
C ASP A 7 18.15 12.49 -23.31
N LYS A 8 18.67 11.36 -22.81
CA LYS A 8 17.98 10.07 -22.75
C LYS A 8 17.23 9.99 -21.42
N GLN A 9 16.01 10.51 -21.39
CA GLN A 9 15.10 10.40 -20.26
C GLN A 9 13.74 9.82 -20.73
N THR A 10 13.77 8.73 -21.51
CA THR A 10 12.59 8.22 -22.23
C THR A 10 12.24 6.75 -21.99
N ASP A 11 12.98 5.96 -21.20
CA ASP A 11 12.71 4.51 -21.09
C ASP A 11 11.70 4.09 -20.00
N ASN A 12 11.51 4.86 -18.93
CA ASN A 12 10.59 4.47 -17.84
C ASN A 12 9.12 4.85 -18.09
N THR A 13 8.84 5.84 -18.94
CA THR A 13 7.49 6.28 -19.27
C THR A 13 6.72 5.24 -20.09
N PHE A 14 7.41 4.50 -20.98
CA PHE A 14 6.79 3.46 -21.82
C PHE A 14 6.27 2.25 -21.03
N GLN A 15 6.90 1.88 -19.91
CA GLN A 15 6.45 0.70 -19.12
C GLN A 15 5.18 0.96 -18.30
N HIS A 16 4.93 2.19 -17.88
CA HIS A 16 3.72 2.56 -17.12
C HIS A 16 2.47 2.59 -18.02
N ASP A 17 2.62 3.02 -19.28
CA ASP A 17 1.55 2.99 -20.26
C ASP A 17 0.99 1.57 -20.43
N VAL A 18 1.87 0.58 -20.58
CA VAL A 18 1.47 -0.82 -20.86
C VAL A 18 0.67 -1.43 -19.70
N ARG A 19 1.09 -1.20 -18.45
CA ARG A 19 0.49 -1.83 -17.25
C ARG A 19 -0.99 -1.48 -17.08
N GLY A 20 -1.33 -0.19 -17.23
CA GLY A 20 -2.71 0.26 -17.11
C GLY A 20 -3.62 -0.32 -18.19
N TYR A 21 -3.15 -0.35 -19.44
CA TYR A 21 -3.91 -0.93 -20.55
C TYR A 21 -4.06 -2.45 -20.43
N GLU A 22 -3.01 -3.18 -20.04
CA GLU A 22 -3.07 -4.61 -19.76
C GLU A 22 -4.11 -4.94 -18.67
N LEU A 23 -4.16 -4.12 -17.62
CA LEU A 23 -5.14 -4.29 -16.55
C LEU A 23 -6.58 -4.12 -17.04
N LEU A 24 -6.84 -3.19 -17.98
CA LEU A 24 -8.17 -3.00 -18.57
C LEU A 24 -8.61 -4.18 -19.45
N GLU A 25 -7.67 -4.90 -20.06
CA GLU A 25 -7.94 -6.12 -20.82
C GLU A 25 -8.02 -7.37 -19.94
N HIS A 26 -7.67 -7.27 -18.66
CA HIS A 26 -7.62 -8.42 -17.77
C HIS A 26 -9.04 -8.94 -17.41
N PRO A 27 -9.33 -10.25 -17.55
CA PRO A 27 -10.68 -10.81 -17.37
C PRO A 27 -11.19 -10.79 -15.93
N HIS A 28 -10.27 -10.70 -14.95
CA HIS A 28 -10.61 -10.62 -13.52
C HIS A 28 -10.54 -9.20 -12.94
N PHE A 29 -10.24 -8.18 -13.77
CA PHE A 29 -10.27 -6.81 -13.28
C PHE A 29 -11.72 -6.30 -13.26
N LEU A 30 -12.25 -6.14 -12.04
CA LEU A 30 -13.59 -5.64 -11.77
C LEU A 30 -13.51 -4.29 -11.05
N LEU A 31 -14.47 -3.43 -11.35
CA LEU A 31 -14.62 -2.12 -10.73
C LEU A 31 -16.07 -1.90 -10.31
N VAL A 32 -16.30 -1.21 -9.21
CA VAL A 32 -17.58 -0.61 -8.87
C VAL A 32 -17.68 0.72 -9.60
N TYR A 33 -18.66 0.86 -10.49
CA TYR A 33 -19.01 2.13 -11.10
C TYR A 33 -20.07 2.86 -10.26
N VAL A 34 -19.79 4.12 -9.93
CA VAL A 34 -20.69 5.02 -9.20
C VAL A 34 -21.29 6.01 -10.21
N PRO A 35 -22.59 5.91 -10.53
CA PRO A 35 -23.20 6.78 -11.54
C PRO A 35 -23.49 8.18 -10.99
N ASN A 36 -23.45 9.20 -11.86
CA ASN A 36 -23.74 10.59 -11.50
C ASN A 36 -25.22 10.90 -11.26
N ASN A 37 -26.12 10.12 -11.82
CA ASN A 37 -27.57 10.35 -11.77
C ASN A 37 -28.23 9.78 -10.50
N GLY A 38 -27.43 9.31 -9.53
CA GLY A 38 -27.92 8.68 -8.31
C GLY A 38 -28.52 7.28 -8.52
N ALA A 39 -28.36 6.69 -9.71
CA ALA A 39 -28.71 5.31 -9.93
C ALA A 39 -27.88 4.38 -9.03
N LYS A 40 -28.32 3.12 -8.94
CA LYS A 40 -27.64 2.10 -8.18
C LYS A 40 -26.23 1.86 -8.74
N MET A 41 -25.26 1.62 -7.86
CA MET A 41 -23.88 1.32 -8.26
C MET A 41 -23.85 -0.07 -8.92
N ARG A 42 -22.88 -0.31 -9.80
CA ARG A 42 -22.75 -1.61 -10.47
C ARG A 42 -21.32 -2.09 -10.58
N LEU A 43 -21.11 -3.40 -10.50
CA LEU A 43 -19.85 -4.01 -10.90
C LEU A 43 -19.74 -4.03 -12.41
N VAL A 44 -18.59 -3.61 -12.90
CA VAL A 44 -18.27 -3.52 -14.32
C VAL A 44 -16.94 -4.20 -14.58
N LYS A 45 -16.85 -4.87 -15.73
CA LYS A 45 -15.66 -5.58 -16.18
C LYS A 45 -15.15 -4.93 -17.45
N PRO A 46 -14.11 -4.07 -17.39
CA PRO A 46 -13.65 -3.33 -18.57
C PRO A 46 -13.31 -4.24 -19.77
N SER A 47 -12.75 -5.42 -19.51
CA SER A 47 -12.39 -6.39 -20.57
C SER A 47 -13.59 -6.92 -21.38
N SER A 48 -14.81 -6.87 -20.83
CA SER A 48 -16.04 -7.31 -21.51
C SER A 48 -17.12 -6.23 -21.65
N ASP A 49 -16.87 -5.01 -21.16
CA ASP A 49 -17.77 -3.85 -21.25
C ASP A 49 -17.07 -2.71 -22.01
N PRO A 50 -17.21 -2.66 -23.35
CA PRO A 50 -16.53 -1.66 -24.18
C PRO A 50 -16.91 -0.22 -23.80
N TYR A 51 -18.15 0.01 -23.38
CA TYR A 51 -18.60 1.34 -22.99
C TYR A 51 -17.81 1.86 -21.80
N HIS A 52 -17.70 1.06 -20.73
CA HIS A 52 -16.94 1.46 -19.56
C HIS A 52 -15.43 1.53 -19.82
N ARG A 53 -14.89 0.59 -20.61
CA ARG A 53 -13.48 0.62 -21.00
C ARG A 53 -13.11 1.89 -21.76
N GLU A 54 -13.92 2.29 -22.74
CA GLU A 54 -13.69 3.52 -23.50
C GLU A 54 -13.77 4.77 -22.61
N GLN A 55 -14.75 4.84 -21.70
CA GLN A 55 -14.86 5.92 -20.73
C GLN A 55 -13.63 6.01 -19.82
N ILE A 56 -13.10 4.88 -19.37
CA ILE A 56 -11.89 4.82 -18.56
C ILE A 56 -10.69 5.31 -19.38
N ILE A 57 -10.50 4.81 -20.61
CA ILE A 57 -9.40 5.18 -21.50
C ILE A 57 -9.39 6.68 -21.80
N GLN A 58 -10.56 7.28 -22.05
CA GLN A 58 -10.70 8.72 -22.31
C GLN A 58 -10.29 9.60 -21.13
N ARG A 59 -10.31 9.05 -19.90
CA ARG A 59 -10.02 9.76 -18.65
C ARG A 59 -8.64 9.43 -18.07
N ILE A 60 -7.84 8.61 -18.76
CA ILE A 60 -6.46 8.31 -18.34
C ILE A 60 -5.69 9.62 -18.27
N ASN A 61 -5.04 9.87 -17.13
CA ASN A 61 -4.13 10.99 -17.00
C ASN A 61 -2.85 10.66 -17.76
N LYS A 62 -2.64 11.30 -18.91
CA LYS A 62 -1.47 11.06 -19.78
C LYS A 62 -0.15 11.54 -19.19
N GLU A 63 -0.17 12.42 -18.20
CA GLU A 63 1.07 12.87 -17.54
C GLU A 63 1.58 11.81 -16.56
N ASP A 64 0.66 11.12 -15.89
CA ASP A 64 0.97 10.17 -14.82
C ASP A 64 0.78 8.71 -15.22
N ASN A 65 0.19 8.46 -16.39
CA ASN A 65 -0.22 7.14 -16.89
C ASN A 65 -1.05 6.35 -15.87
N LEU A 66 -1.89 7.05 -15.10
CA LEU A 66 -2.79 6.46 -14.11
C LEU A 66 -4.17 6.26 -14.71
N LEU A 67 -4.75 5.11 -14.37
CA LEU A 67 -6.16 4.85 -14.60
C LEU A 67 -7.00 5.75 -13.67
N PRO A 68 -8.18 6.21 -14.12
CA PRO A 68 -9.05 7.09 -13.34
C PRO A 68 -9.74 6.39 -12.15
N HIS A 69 -9.49 5.10 -11.89
CA HIS A 69 -10.12 4.39 -10.77
C HIS A 69 -9.48 4.74 -9.43
N TYR A 70 -10.29 4.75 -8.40
CA TYR A 70 -9.87 4.78 -7.01
C TYR A 70 -9.69 3.36 -6.51
N ALA A 71 -8.82 3.17 -5.51
CA ALA A 71 -8.74 1.91 -4.77
C ALA A 71 -9.18 2.14 -3.32
N LEU A 72 -9.87 1.16 -2.73
CA LEU A 72 -10.15 1.13 -1.30
C LEU A 72 -9.26 0.09 -0.63
N SER A 73 -8.45 0.55 0.32
CA SER A 73 -7.74 -0.29 1.28
C SER A 73 -8.48 -0.28 2.60
N HIS A 74 -8.82 -1.46 3.12
CA HIS A 74 -9.61 -1.51 4.35
C HIS A 74 -9.49 -2.86 5.07
N LEU A 75 -9.76 -2.88 6.39
CA LEU A 75 -9.90 -4.13 7.15
C LEU A 75 -11.27 -4.77 6.91
N TRP A 76 -11.32 -6.03 6.44
CA TRP A 76 -12.57 -6.74 6.14
C TRP A 76 -13.36 -7.07 7.42
N GLY A 77 -12.74 -7.83 8.31
CA GLY A 77 -13.26 -8.32 9.59
C GLY A 77 -12.11 -8.64 10.55
N ILE A 78 -12.42 -8.87 11.84
CA ILE A 78 -11.40 -9.07 12.89
C ILE A 78 -11.05 -10.57 13.06
N SER A 79 -11.95 -11.48 12.67
CA SER A 79 -11.70 -12.92 12.73
C SER A 79 -12.67 -13.72 11.85
N HIS A 80 -12.30 -14.96 11.49
CA HIS A 80 -13.19 -15.91 10.80
C HIS A 80 -14.51 -16.15 11.55
N ASN A 81 -14.50 -16.02 12.87
CA ASN A 81 -15.66 -16.27 13.74
C ASN A 81 -16.66 -15.10 13.77
N ASN A 82 -16.28 -13.92 13.26
CA ASN A 82 -17.17 -12.78 13.15
C ASN A 82 -16.95 -12.05 11.82
N PRO A 83 -17.44 -12.64 10.71
CA PRO A 83 -17.22 -12.10 9.37
C PRO A 83 -18.01 -10.81 9.12
N HIS A 84 -18.85 -10.34 10.05
CA HIS A 84 -19.61 -9.10 9.90
C HIS A 84 -20.31 -8.98 8.53
N VAL A 85 -21.10 -9.98 8.15
CA VAL A 85 -21.74 -10.02 6.82
C VAL A 85 -22.67 -8.81 6.62
N TRP A 86 -22.51 -8.11 5.50
CA TRP A 86 -23.38 -7.04 5.02
C TRP A 86 -24.38 -7.65 4.03
N LYS A 87 -25.58 -7.97 4.52
CA LYS A 87 -26.62 -8.63 3.72
C LYS A 87 -27.32 -7.66 2.77
N GLU A 88 -27.41 -6.40 3.19
CA GLU A 88 -28.11 -5.33 2.48
C GLU A 88 -27.26 -4.69 1.37
N ILE A 89 -26.04 -5.20 1.10
CA ILE A 89 -25.18 -4.64 0.04
C ILE A 89 -25.83 -4.68 -1.34
N GLY A 90 -26.63 -5.72 -1.58
CA GLY A 90 -27.43 -5.87 -2.79
C GLY A 90 -28.49 -4.79 -2.97
N ASP A 91 -28.80 -3.97 -1.97
CA ASP A 91 -29.69 -2.81 -2.13
C ASP A 91 -28.96 -1.61 -2.76
N TYR A 92 -27.61 -1.62 -2.74
CA TYR A 92 -26.77 -0.50 -3.15
C TYR A 92 -25.93 -0.80 -4.40
N VAL A 93 -25.58 -2.07 -4.62
CA VAL A 93 -24.69 -2.51 -5.69
C VAL A 93 -25.34 -3.66 -6.46
N ASP A 94 -25.37 -3.55 -7.79
CA ASP A 94 -25.63 -4.67 -8.69
C ASP A 94 -24.31 -5.32 -9.13
N ASP A 95 -24.34 -6.63 -9.38
CA ASP A 95 -23.23 -7.39 -9.92
C ASP A 95 -23.04 -7.15 -11.43
N GLU A 96 -22.04 -7.81 -12.03
CA GLU A 96 -21.74 -7.70 -13.46
C GLU A 96 -22.87 -8.17 -14.39
N ASN A 97 -23.86 -8.90 -13.87
CA ASN A 97 -25.03 -9.39 -14.60
C ASN A 97 -26.29 -8.56 -14.32
N GLY A 98 -26.16 -7.45 -13.60
CA GLY A 98 -27.27 -6.59 -13.20
C GLY A 98 -28.17 -7.17 -12.12
N GLN A 99 -27.72 -8.19 -11.39
CA GLN A 99 -28.43 -8.74 -10.22
C GLN A 99 -27.94 -8.08 -8.93
N PRO A 100 -28.75 -8.01 -7.86
CA PRO A 100 -28.27 -7.53 -6.57
C PRO A 100 -27.01 -8.26 -6.10
N ALA A 101 -25.97 -7.51 -5.71
CA ALA A 101 -24.71 -8.08 -5.27
C ALA A 101 -24.88 -9.02 -4.07
N ALA A 102 -24.13 -10.13 -4.06
CA ALA A 102 -24.14 -11.09 -2.97
C ALA A 102 -23.64 -10.45 -1.66
N PRO A 103 -24.07 -10.96 -0.48
CA PRO A 103 -23.58 -10.47 0.81
C PRO A 103 -22.06 -10.56 0.94
N VAL A 104 -21.44 -9.51 1.50
CA VAL A 104 -19.98 -9.42 1.66
C VAL A 104 -19.57 -9.26 3.12
N SER A 105 -18.33 -9.65 3.45
CA SER A 105 -17.74 -9.44 4.78
C SER A 105 -17.37 -7.97 4.95
N MET A 106 -18.08 -7.23 5.82
CA MET A 106 -17.71 -5.85 6.13
C MET A 106 -18.21 -5.37 7.49
N ARG A 107 -17.27 -4.89 8.32
CA ARG A 107 -17.55 -4.30 9.63
C ARG A 107 -18.69 -3.26 9.56
N PRO A 108 -19.72 -3.34 10.44
CA PRO A 108 -20.91 -2.49 10.34
C PRO A 108 -20.60 -0.98 10.39
N LYS A 109 -19.65 -0.60 11.26
CA LYS A 109 -19.21 0.78 11.46
C LYS A 109 -18.68 1.46 10.19
N LYS A 110 -18.18 0.68 9.22
CA LYS A 110 -17.58 1.14 7.97
C LYS A 110 -18.60 1.46 6.88
N ARG A 111 -19.76 0.78 6.91
CA ARG A 111 -20.71 0.73 5.78
C ARG A 111 -21.25 2.11 5.42
N LYS A 112 -21.59 2.91 6.43
CA LYS A 112 -22.07 4.30 6.23
C LYS A 112 -20.97 5.15 5.62
N THR A 113 -19.78 5.16 6.21
CA THR A 113 -18.64 5.95 5.72
C THR A 113 -18.24 5.57 4.30
N LEU A 114 -18.19 4.28 3.96
CA LEU A 114 -17.91 3.84 2.60
C LEU A 114 -18.96 4.37 1.62
N ARG A 115 -20.25 4.26 1.96
CA ARG A 115 -21.32 4.79 1.10
C ARG A 115 -21.21 6.30 0.90
N THR A 116 -20.96 7.05 1.98
CA THR A 116 -20.75 8.51 1.89
C THR A 116 -19.57 8.84 0.98
N LEU A 117 -18.45 8.13 1.12
CA LEU A 117 -17.27 8.31 0.27
C LEU A 117 -17.57 8.05 -1.21
N LEU A 118 -18.27 6.96 -1.53
CA LEU A 118 -18.63 6.64 -2.92
C LEU A 118 -19.59 7.70 -3.48
N GLN A 119 -20.58 8.12 -2.70
CA GLN A 119 -21.58 9.11 -3.11
C GLN A 119 -20.98 10.52 -3.31
N SER A 120 -19.91 10.88 -2.61
CA SER A 120 -19.20 12.14 -2.84
C SER A 120 -18.34 12.12 -4.12
N HIS A 121 -18.23 10.97 -4.79
CA HIS A 121 -17.49 10.80 -6.04
C HIS A 121 -18.41 10.25 -7.15
N PRO A 122 -19.40 11.02 -7.63
CA PRO A 122 -20.23 10.61 -8.77
C PRO A 122 -19.40 10.44 -10.05
N ASP A 123 -19.87 9.58 -10.95
CA ASP A 123 -19.20 9.25 -12.23
C ASP A 123 -17.74 8.78 -12.07
N SER A 124 -17.55 7.83 -11.16
CA SER A 124 -16.24 7.30 -10.80
C SER A 124 -16.18 5.77 -10.79
N TYR A 125 -14.96 5.24 -10.80
CA TYR A 125 -14.68 3.82 -10.76
C TYR A 125 -13.88 3.48 -9.51
N TRP A 126 -14.21 2.38 -8.85
CA TRP A 126 -13.59 1.97 -7.59
C TRP A 126 -13.22 0.50 -7.60
N TRP A 127 -11.99 0.19 -7.23
CA TRP A 127 -11.63 -1.16 -6.86
C TRP A 127 -11.79 -1.33 -5.35
N ILE A 128 -12.63 -2.27 -4.93
CA ILE A 128 -12.91 -2.59 -3.53
C ILE A 128 -12.83 -4.11 -3.42
N ASP A 129 -11.78 -4.64 -2.79
CA ASP A 129 -11.50 -6.08 -2.67
C ASP A 129 -12.74 -6.95 -2.37
N VAL A 130 -13.53 -6.65 -1.34
CA VAL A 130 -14.69 -7.48 -0.95
C VAL A 130 -15.80 -7.51 -2.00
N LEU A 131 -15.80 -6.60 -2.97
CA LEU A 131 -16.75 -6.52 -4.08
C LEU A 131 -16.14 -6.98 -5.41
N CYS A 132 -14.88 -6.64 -5.65
CA CYS A 132 -14.18 -6.82 -6.93
C CYS A 132 -13.30 -8.08 -6.97
N ALA A 133 -12.81 -8.55 -5.82
CA ALA A 133 -12.06 -9.80 -5.76
C ALA A 133 -13.02 -10.99 -5.69
N ARG A 134 -12.68 -12.03 -6.43
CA ARG A 134 -13.35 -13.32 -6.48
C ARG A 134 -12.38 -14.40 -5.99
N THR A 135 -12.89 -15.60 -5.74
CA THR A 135 -12.06 -16.74 -5.32
C THR A 135 -10.99 -17.09 -6.36
N ASP A 136 -11.27 -16.80 -7.63
CA ASP A 136 -10.41 -17.02 -8.78
C ASP A 136 -9.63 -15.77 -9.23
N THR A 137 -9.77 -14.61 -8.57
CA THR A 137 -8.97 -13.43 -8.91
C THR A 137 -7.48 -13.74 -8.70
N PRO A 138 -6.65 -13.63 -9.76
CA PRO A 138 -5.21 -13.84 -9.63
C PRO A 138 -4.62 -12.82 -8.67
N LEU A 139 -3.83 -13.28 -7.70
CA LEU A 139 -3.19 -12.37 -6.74
C LEU A 139 -2.06 -11.53 -7.38
N ALA A 140 -1.55 -11.95 -8.54
CA ALA A 140 -0.53 -11.24 -9.29
C ALA A 140 -0.97 -9.85 -9.77
N ILE A 141 -2.25 -9.66 -10.13
CA ILE A 141 -2.75 -8.36 -10.63
C ILE A 141 -2.97 -7.33 -9.51
N MET A 142 -2.92 -7.74 -8.23
CA MET A 142 -3.19 -6.85 -7.10
C MET A 142 -2.23 -5.67 -7.07
N GLY A 143 -0.96 -5.90 -7.40
CA GLY A 143 0.02 -4.84 -7.53
C GLY A 143 -0.38 -3.80 -8.57
N ASP A 144 -0.85 -4.26 -9.72
CA ASP A 144 -1.22 -3.40 -10.86
C ASP A 144 -2.43 -2.53 -10.53
N ILE A 145 -3.41 -3.11 -9.84
CA ILE A 145 -4.59 -2.42 -9.36
C ILE A 145 -4.24 -1.21 -8.50
N TYR A 146 -3.31 -1.35 -7.56
CA TYR A 146 -2.89 -0.25 -6.68
C TYR A 146 -1.91 0.71 -7.35
N ALA A 147 -0.98 0.20 -8.16
CA ALA A 147 0.02 1.04 -8.82
C ALA A 147 -0.58 1.93 -9.92
N CYS A 148 -1.63 1.46 -10.59
CA CYS A 148 -2.30 2.20 -11.66
C CYS A 148 -3.49 3.03 -11.17
N CYS A 149 -3.87 2.98 -9.89
CA CYS A 149 -5.01 3.76 -9.41
C CYS A 149 -4.69 5.26 -9.34
N LYS A 150 -5.70 6.08 -9.59
CA LYS A 150 -5.63 7.53 -9.40
C LYS A 150 -5.24 7.88 -7.97
N GLN A 151 -5.87 7.19 -7.02
CA GLN A 151 -5.73 7.45 -5.60
C GLN A 151 -6.28 6.27 -4.78
N CYS A 152 -5.57 5.92 -3.72
CA CYS A 152 -6.03 4.91 -2.76
C CYS A 152 -6.57 5.59 -1.49
N TYR A 153 -7.78 5.20 -1.08
CA TYR A 153 -8.34 5.55 0.22
C TYR A 153 -8.13 4.39 1.18
N ALA A 154 -7.45 4.64 2.30
CA ALA A 154 -7.25 3.67 3.38
C ALA A 154 -8.18 3.99 4.55
N MET A 155 -9.16 3.12 4.81
CA MET A 155 -10.07 3.24 5.94
C MET A 155 -9.47 2.55 7.18
N ILE A 156 -8.89 3.36 8.05
CA ILE A 156 -8.15 2.94 9.24
C ILE A 156 -9.12 2.65 10.39
N ASP A 157 -8.90 1.55 11.10
CA ASP A 157 -9.63 1.18 12.31
C ASP A 157 -9.18 2.01 13.54
N CYS A 158 -9.29 3.33 13.42
CA CYS A 158 -9.01 4.30 14.47
C CYS A 158 -10.24 5.16 14.76
N ARG A 159 -10.19 5.91 15.88
CA ARG A 159 -11.20 6.93 16.16
C ARG A 159 -10.96 8.16 15.25
N PRO A 160 -12.02 8.89 14.85
CA PRO A 160 -11.90 10.04 13.93
C PRO A 160 -11.02 11.15 14.50
N ASP A 161 -11.09 11.40 15.81
CA ASP A 161 -10.34 12.45 16.50
C ASP A 161 -8.82 12.28 16.40
N ILE A 162 -8.34 11.05 16.17
CA ILE A 162 -6.91 10.79 15.97
C ILE A 162 -6.41 11.43 14.67
N ILE A 163 -7.18 11.32 13.58
CA ILE A 163 -6.80 11.92 12.29
C ILE A 163 -6.79 13.44 12.39
N THR A 164 -7.84 14.02 12.96
CA THR A 164 -7.92 15.47 13.18
C THR A 164 -6.81 15.96 14.11
N SER A 165 -6.41 15.17 15.12
CA SER A 165 -5.27 15.48 15.99
C SER A 165 -3.94 15.49 15.22
N ILE A 166 -3.73 14.52 14.33
CA ILE A 166 -2.53 14.47 13.47
C ILE A 166 -2.47 15.71 12.57
N LEU A 167 -3.57 16.04 11.87
CA LEU A 167 -3.65 17.23 11.02
C LEU A 167 -3.41 18.52 11.81
N SER A 168 -4.00 18.64 12.99
CA SER A 168 -3.82 19.82 13.86
C SER A 168 -2.37 19.97 14.34
N MET A 169 -1.66 18.87 14.58
CA MET A 169 -0.24 18.91 14.93
C MET A 169 0.63 19.24 13.72
N LYS A 170 0.31 18.66 12.56
CA LYS A 170 0.99 18.99 11.31
C LYS A 170 0.89 20.49 11.01
N HIS A 171 -0.31 21.06 11.01
CA HIS A 171 -0.52 22.49 10.74
C HIS A 171 0.31 23.37 11.68
N ARG A 172 0.26 23.09 13.00
CA ARG A 172 1.10 23.81 13.97
C ARG A 172 2.60 23.63 13.69
N SER A 173 3.03 22.46 13.20
CA SER A 173 4.43 22.16 12.86
C SER A 173 4.94 22.87 11.59
N GLU A 174 4.03 23.28 10.70
CA GLU A 174 4.35 24.08 9.53
C GLU A 174 4.54 25.55 9.91
N GLU A 175 3.84 26.00 10.93
CA GLU A 175 3.92 27.37 11.48
C GLU A 175 5.04 27.56 12.50
N SER A 176 5.64 26.49 13.01
CA SER A 176 6.65 26.52 14.08
C SER A 176 7.91 25.72 13.79
N ASP A 177 9.03 26.14 14.37
CA ASP A 177 10.28 25.38 14.34
C ASP A 177 10.13 24.13 15.24
N PRO A 178 10.52 22.92 14.79
CA PRO A 178 10.59 21.74 15.66
C PRO A 178 11.34 21.95 16.97
N ALA A 179 12.30 22.88 17.01
CA ALA A 179 13.03 23.26 18.21
C ALA A 179 12.16 24.01 19.24
N SER A 180 11.04 24.61 18.82
CA SER A 180 10.14 25.35 19.71
C SER A 180 9.05 24.50 20.35
N TRP A 181 8.92 23.24 19.95
CA TRP A 181 7.94 22.32 20.55
C TRP A 181 8.28 22.05 22.00
N SER A 182 7.35 22.27 22.93
CA SER A 182 7.56 21.83 24.32
C SER A 182 7.65 20.30 24.42
N ILE A 183 8.28 19.79 25.50
CA ILE A 183 8.28 18.35 25.83
C ILE A 183 6.87 17.78 25.87
N TYR A 184 5.89 18.55 26.36
CA TYR A 184 4.49 18.15 26.39
C TYR A 184 3.93 17.95 24.97
N GLU A 185 4.13 18.92 24.06
CA GLU A 185 3.66 18.82 22.67
C GLU A 185 4.30 17.66 21.93
N HIS A 186 5.60 17.45 22.12
CA HIS A 186 6.31 16.30 21.59
C HIS A 186 5.66 14.99 22.06
N ASN A 187 5.44 14.85 23.37
CA ASN A 187 4.85 13.65 23.94
C ASN A 187 3.42 13.40 23.42
N VAL A 188 2.63 14.46 23.24
CA VAL A 188 1.30 14.36 22.62
C VAL A 188 1.43 13.82 21.20
N ALA A 189 2.34 14.36 20.39
CA ALA A 189 2.55 13.92 19.02
C ALA A 189 2.98 12.45 18.92
N VAL A 190 3.94 12.03 19.76
CA VAL A 190 4.37 10.63 19.87
C VAL A 190 3.20 9.72 20.25
N ASN A 191 2.41 10.07 21.26
CA ASN A 191 1.29 9.25 21.72
C ASN A 191 0.17 9.15 20.67
N THR A 192 -0.11 10.22 19.94
CA THR A 192 -1.09 10.21 18.86
C THR A 192 -0.62 9.30 17.71
N LEU A 193 0.64 9.41 17.28
CA LEU A 193 1.19 8.50 16.26
C LEU A 193 1.22 7.05 16.73
N GLU A 194 1.56 6.80 18.00
CA GLU A 194 1.56 5.46 18.57
C GLU A 194 0.16 4.85 18.54
N THR A 195 -0.85 5.64 18.92
CA THR A 195 -2.25 5.22 18.88
C THR A 195 -2.69 4.93 17.45
N PHE A 196 -2.34 5.80 16.50
CA PHE A 196 -2.70 5.65 15.09
C PHE A 196 -2.06 4.42 14.43
N THR A 197 -0.76 4.22 14.63
CA THR A 197 0.01 3.09 14.08
C THR A 197 -0.25 1.77 14.81
N SER A 198 -0.95 1.81 15.95
CA SER A 198 -1.41 0.62 16.68
C SER A 198 -2.68 -0.01 16.08
N SER A 199 -3.40 0.69 15.20
CA SER A 199 -4.56 0.15 14.47
C SER A 199 -4.22 -1.13 13.70
N ASN A 200 -5.19 -2.04 13.56
CA ASN A 200 -4.96 -3.34 12.93
C ASN A 200 -4.64 -3.25 11.45
N TRP A 201 -5.08 -2.17 10.78
CA TRP A 201 -4.71 -1.91 9.39
C TRP A 201 -3.20 -2.00 9.18
N TRP A 202 -2.39 -1.32 10.00
CA TRP A 202 -0.92 -1.31 9.91
C TRP A 202 -0.27 -2.67 10.13
N ARG A 203 -1.00 -3.65 10.65
CA ARG A 203 -0.50 -5.00 10.96
C ARG A 203 -0.68 -5.97 9.81
N ARG A 204 -1.38 -5.59 8.74
CA ARG A 204 -1.64 -6.45 7.59
C ARG A 204 -0.46 -6.43 6.62
N VAL A 205 -0.09 -7.60 6.09
CA VAL A 205 0.94 -7.69 5.04
C VAL A 205 0.55 -6.88 3.80
N TRP A 206 -0.70 -6.96 3.37
CA TRP A 206 -1.25 -6.24 2.22
C TRP A 206 -1.11 -4.71 2.28
N THR A 207 -0.91 -4.13 3.48
CA THR A 207 -0.62 -2.70 3.64
C THR A 207 0.58 -2.26 2.81
N TRP A 208 1.53 -3.15 2.54
CA TRP A 208 2.67 -2.87 1.66
C TRP A 208 2.23 -2.40 0.28
N GLN A 209 1.42 -3.18 -0.42
CA GLN A 209 0.92 -2.80 -1.74
C GLN A 209 -0.06 -1.63 -1.66
N GLU A 210 -0.90 -1.59 -0.61
CA GLU A 210 -1.93 -0.56 -0.42
C GLU A 210 -1.36 0.84 -0.10
N ALA A 211 -0.20 0.91 0.56
CA ALA A 211 0.42 2.17 1.01
C ALA A 211 1.58 2.62 0.12
N VAL A 212 2.29 1.68 -0.51
CA VAL A 212 3.52 1.99 -1.26
C VAL A 212 3.27 2.19 -2.75
N LEU A 213 2.44 1.36 -3.37
CA LEU A 213 2.25 1.40 -4.83
C LEU A 213 1.43 2.60 -5.34
N PRO A 214 0.33 3.03 -4.69
CA PRO A 214 -0.45 4.15 -5.19
C PRO A 214 0.35 5.44 -5.17
N LYS A 215 0.21 6.24 -6.23
CA LYS A 215 0.81 7.58 -6.29
C LYS A 215 0.35 8.45 -5.12
N ALA A 216 -0.95 8.43 -4.82
CA ALA A 216 -1.54 9.13 -3.69
C ALA A 216 -2.31 8.17 -2.77
N VAL A 217 -2.11 8.30 -1.46
CA VAL A 217 -2.84 7.54 -0.44
C VAL A 217 -3.41 8.51 0.59
N ILE A 218 -4.74 8.44 0.77
CA ILE A 218 -5.48 9.20 1.77
C ILE A 218 -5.98 8.26 2.85
N LEU A 219 -5.58 8.53 4.08
CA LEU A 219 -5.97 7.84 5.30
C LEU A 219 -7.21 8.54 5.87
N MET A 220 -8.25 7.76 6.15
CA MET A 220 -9.46 8.23 6.80
C MET A 220 -9.91 7.23 7.86
N ALA A 221 -10.65 7.68 8.87
CA ALA A 221 -11.18 6.78 9.88
C ALA A 221 -12.31 5.94 9.27
N GLU A 222 -12.43 4.68 9.68
CA GLU A 222 -13.50 3.82 9.19
C GLU A 222 -14.89 4.25 9.68
N THR A 223 -14.94 5.09 10.71
CA THR A 223 -16.14 5.78 11.17
C THR A 223 -16.00 7.26 10.87
N LEU A 224 -17.02 7.89 10.30
CA LEU A 224 -17.14 9.35 10.27
C LEU A 224 -18.31 9.77 11.17
N PRO A 225 -18.15 10.78 12.02
CA PRO A 225 -19.27 11.44 12.67
C PRO A 225 -20.17 12.12 11.64
N ASP A 226 -21.46 12.27 11.98
CA ASP A 226 -22.49 12.74 11.05
C ASP A 226 -22.33 14.20 10.60
N ASP A 227 -21.55 15.00 11.34
CA ASP A 227 -21.40 16.45 11.18
C ASP A 227 -19.98 16.89 10.77
N VAL A 228 -19.16 15.99 10.20
CA VAL A 228 -17.75 16.33 9.91
C VAL A 228 -17.59 17.00 8.55
N ASP A 229 -16.91 18.14 8.56
CA ASP A 229 -16.36 18.81 7.39
C ASP A 229 -15.29 17.93 6.73
N ASP A 230 -15.52 17.52 5.49
CA ASP A 230 -14.75 16.49 4.77
C ASP A 230 -13.24 16.77 4.77
N ASN A 231 -12.84 18.05 4.71
CA ASN A 231 -11.43 18.44 4.60
C ASN A 231 -10.58 18.18 5.87
N ASN A 232 -11.18 18.16 7.07
CA ASN A 232 -10.45 17.98 8.33
C ASN A 232 -10.44 16.52 8.83
N SER A 233 -10.89 15.58 7.99
CA SER A 233 -11.08 14.17 8.31
C SER A 233 -10.19 13.22 7.51
N MET A 234 -9.37 13.78 6.62
CA MET A 234 -8.54 13.05 5.66
C MET A 234 -7.08 13.44 5.81
N LEU A 235 -6.20 12.45 5.92
CA LEU A 235 -4.77 12.62 6.12
C LEU A 235 -4.01 11.93 4.99
N SER A 236 -3.15 12.63 4.26
CA SER A 236 -2.31 11.93 3.27
C SER A 236 -1.18 11.17 3.96
N ILE A 237 -0.65 10.12 3.32
CA ILE A 237 0.58 9.47 3.81
C ILE A 237 1.75 10.47 3.87
N GLY A 238 1.80 11.45 2.97
CA GLY A 238 2.83 12.51 3.01
C GLY A 238 2.73 13.39 4.25
N ASP A 239 1.51 13.69 4.70
CA ASP A 239 1.27 14.42 5.95
C ASP A 239 1.75 13.64 7.17
N LEU A 240 1.51 12.33 7.19
CA LEU A 240 1.98 11.43 8.24
C LEU A 240 3.51 11.39 8.31
N ILE A 241 4.18 11.26 7.16
CA ILE A 241 5.65 11.28 7.05
C ILE A 241 6.19 12.63 7.52
N THR A 242 5.58 13.74 7.09
CA THR A 242 5.99 15.09 7.49
C THR A 242 5.92 15.27 9.01
N LEU A 243 4.83 14.83 9.66
CA LEU A 243 4.72 14.89 11.11
C LEU A 243 5.78 14.02 11.80
N TYR A 244 6.03 12.82 11.27
CA TYR A 244 7.05 11.91 11.76
C TYR A 244 8.46 12.55 11.73
N ASP A 245 8.85 13.16 10.61
CA ASP A 245 10.15 13.83 10.46
C ASP A 245 10.29 14.99 11.45
N LYS A 246 9.21 15.75 11.68
CA LYS A 246 9.17 16.83 12.67
C LYS A 246 9.38 16.31 14.10
N ILE A 247 8.78 15.17 14.44
CA ILE A 247 8.99 14.52 15.74
C ILE A 247 10.45 14.07 15.89
N LEU A 248 11.04 13.43 14.87
CA LEU A 248 12.45 13.03 14.90
C LEU A 248 13.38 14.22 15.11
N LEU A 249 13.17 15.31 14.36
CA LEU A 249 13.94 16.54 14.50
C LEU A 249 13.79 17.13 15.91
N SER A 250 12.56 17.19 16.44
CA SER A 250 12.29 17.62 17.80
C SER A 250 13.03 16.77 18.84
N SER A 251 13.06 15.44 18.69
CA SER A 251 13.80 14.54 19.60
C SER A 251 15.30 14.85 19.65
N CYS A 252 15.92 15.27 18.54
CA CYS A 252 17.34 15.59 18.48
C CYS A 252 17.71 16.80 19.35
N TYR A 253 16.83 17.78 19.51
CA TYR A 253 17.08 18.97 20.34
C TYR A 253 17.10 18.67 21.84
N TYR A 254 16.48 17.58 22.27
CA TYR A 254 16.36 17.23 23.68
C TYR A 254 17.35 16.16 24.16
N ARG A 255 18.26 15.70 23.28
CA ARG A 255 19.16 14.57 23.53
C ARG A 255 19.99 14.71 24.82
N ASP A 256 20.32 15.95 25.20
CA ASP A 256 21.18 16.25 26.36
C ASP A 256 20.40 16.61 27.64
N THR A 257 19.07 16.50 27.64
CA THR A 257 18.24 16.88 28.79
C THR A 257 17.93 15.68 29.70
N VAL A 258 18.09 15.85 31.02
CA VAL A 258 17.83 14.79 32.03
C VAL A 258 16.36 14.34 32.05
N PHE A 259 15.43 15.24 31.71
CA PHE A 259 14.00 14.97 31.55
C PHE A 259 13.58 15.16 30.10
N GLY A 260 14.19 14.37 29.20
CA GLY A 260 13.90 14.42 27.78
C GLY A 260 12.48 13.98 27.42
N PRO A 261 12.05 14.26 26.17
CA PRO A 261 10.78 13.81 25.65
C PRO A 261 10.72 12.28 25.61
N LYS A 262 9.49 11.75 25.56
CA LYS A 262 9.22 10.35 25.31
C LYS A 262 9.87 9.96 23.97
N PRO A 263 10.74 8.93 23.93
CA PRO A 263 11.32 8.48 22.69
C PRO A 263 10.24 7.93 21.77
N LEU A 264 10.44 8.07 20.46
CA LEU A 264 9.55 7.46 19.49
C LEU A 264 9.69 5.93 19.58
N PRO A 265 8.59 5.18 19.80
CA PRO A 265 8.66 3.72 19.85
C PRO A 265 9.22 3.17 18.54
N ASN A 266 10.18 2.25 18.60
CA ASN A 266 10.83 1.64 17.42
C ASN A 266 9.83 1.14 16.37
N ARG A 267 8.68 0.62 16.83
CA ARG A 267 7.60 0.16 15.94
C ARG A 267 7.08 1.26 15.02
N ILE A 268 6.97 2.50 15.50
CA ILE A 268 6.52 3.64 14.68
C ILE A 268 7.57 3.98 13.64
N CYS A 269 8.85 4.04 14.06
CA CYS A 269 9.97 4.26 13.15
C CYS A 269 9.92 3.25 12.01
N TYR A 270 9.87 1.96 12.34
CA TYR A 270 9.78 0.91 11.34
C TYR A 270 8.59 1.12 10.41
N ILE A 271 7.36 1.27 10.90
CA ILE A 271 6.19 1.41 10.01
C ILE A 271 6.29 2.59 9.04
N ILE A 272 6.69 3.77 9.53
CA ILE A 272 6.69 5.00 8.73
C ILE A 272 7.91 5.07 7.81
N GLU A 273 9.10 4.73 8.31
CA GLU A 273 10.33 4.69 7.51
C GLU A 273 10.23 3.63 6.41
N GLU A 274 9.71 2.44 6.72
CA GLU A 274 9.46 1.38 5.75
C GLU A 274 8.61 1.87 4.56
N ILE A 275 7.54 2.61 4.84
CA ILE A 275 6.65 3.14 3.80
C ILE A 275 7.31 4.29 3.05
N ARG A 276 7.96 5.23 3.75
CA ARG A 276 8.68 6.35 3.13
C ARG A 276 9.75 5.82 2.17
N ASP A 277 10.66 5.00 2.68
CA ASP A 277 11.78 4.48 1.92
C ASP A 277 11.32 3.63 0.75
N SER A 278 10.26 2.83 0.90
CA SER A 278 9.76 2.00 -0.21
C SER A 278 9.04 2.82 -1.27
N ARG A 279 8.38 3.92 -0.89
CA ARG A 279 7.75 4.85 -1.85
C ARG A 279 8.80 5.62 -2.66
N ASP A 280 9.89 6.03 -2.01
CA ASP A 280 10.99 6.77 -2.65
C ASP A 280 11.85 5.86 -3.55
N ARG A 281 11.95 4.57 -3.21
CA ARG A 281 12.82 3.58 -3.88
C ARG A 281 12.09 2.66 -4.86
N ASN A 282 10.94 3.05 -5.37
CA ASN A 282 10.24 2.32 -6.44
C ASN A 282 11.06 2.16 -7.75
N HIS A 283 12.28 2.72 -7.81
CA HIS A 283 13.30 2.41 -8.81
C HIS A 283 14.25 1.34 -8.28
N LEU A 284 13.93 0.07 -8.56
CA LEU A 284 14.57 -1.11 -7.97
C LEU A 284 15.99 -1.36 -8.49
N LEU A 285 16.97 -0.64 -7.96
CA LEU A 285 18.38 -1.07 -7.97
C LEU A 285 18.58 -2.20 -6.95
N PRO A 286 19.63 -3.05 -7.06
CA PRO A 286 19.89 -4.12 -6.08
C PRO A 286 19.97 -3.64 -4.63
N ILE A 287 20.51 -2.44 -4.39
CA ILE A 287 20.55 -1.83 -3.06
C ILE A 287 19.17 -1.47 -2.53
N GLY A 288 18.24 -1.08 -3.41
CA GLY A 288 16.84 -0.84 -3.07
C GLY A 288 16.14 -2.12 -2.64
N LEU A 289 16.42 -3.24 -3.31
CA LEU A 289 15.90 -4.56 -2.91
C LEU A 289 16.36 -4.96 -1.51
N VAL A 290 17.65 -4.81 -1.19
CA VAL A 290 18.16 -5.13 0.15
C VAL A 290 17.50 -4.27 1.22
N ALA A 291 17.37 -2.95 0.97
CA ALA A 291 16.70 -2.06 1.90
C ALA A 291 15.23 -2.49 2.13
N MET A 292 14.51 -2.84 1.05
CA MET A 292 13.14 -3.34 1.15
C MET A 292 13.04 -4.68 1.87
N PHE A 293 13.96 -5.63 1.64
CA PHE A 293 13.99 -6.87 2.41
C PHE A 293 14.35 -6.65 3.88
N LYS A 294 15.21 -5.68 4.21
CA LYS A 294 15.48 -5.29 5.59
C LYS A 294 14.22 -4.74 6.24
N SER A 295 13.49 -3.87 5.54
CA SER A 295 12.17 -3.40 5.95
C SER A 295 11.20 -4.56 6.21
N PHE A 296 11.18 -5.58 5.35
CA PHE A 296 10.32 -6.74 5.57
C PHE A 296 10.75 -7.59 6.77
N ALA A 297 12.06 -7.79 6.95
CA ALA A 297 12.64 -8.51 8.08
C ALA A 297 12.41 -7.80 9.43
N LEU A 298 12.28 -6.48 9.44
CA LEU A 298 11.96 -5.74 10.66
C LEU A 298 10.46 -5.73 10.97
N SER A 299 9.62 -5.98 9.96
CA SER A 299 8.18 -5.85 10.02
C SER A 299 7.48 -6.93 10.86
N ALA A 300 6.69 -6.49 11.84
CA ALA A 300 5.85 -7.37 12.67
C ALA A 300 4.45 -7.63 12.08
N ARG A 301 4.27 -7.38 10.77
CA ARG A 301 3.00 -7.59 10.06
C ARG A 301 2.67 -9.08 9.99
N LYS A 302 1.38 -9.39 10.08
CA LYS A 302 0.82 -10.74 10.13
C LYS A 302 -0.29 -10.91 9.11
N CYS A 303 -0.53 -12.15 8.71
CA CYS A 303 -1.65 -12.55 7.90
C CYS A 303 -2.35 -13.78 8.50
N MET A 304 -3.56 -14.06 8.04
CA MET A 304 -4.29 -15.28 8.41
C MET A 304 -3.94 -16.45 7.47
N ASP A 305 -3.65 -16.15 6.21
CA ASP A 305 -3.18 -17.10 5.22
C ASP A 305 -1.67 -16.91 5.00
N PRO A 306 -0.81 -17.89 5.32
CA PRO A 306 0.63 -17.79 5.10
C PRO A 306 1.03 -17.44 3.65
N LEU A 307 0.18 -17.74 2.66
CA LEU A 307 0.39 -17.34 1.27
C LEU A 307 0.52 -15.80 1.13
N ASP A 308 -0.16 -15.03 1.98
CA ASP A 308 -0.13 -13.57 1.93
C ASP A 308 1.25 -12.99 2.24
N TYR A 309 2.15 -13.73 2.93
CA TYR A 309 3.53 -13.28 3.09
C TYR A 309 4.26 -13.12 1.75
N VAL A 310 3.85 -13.86 0.72
CA VAL A 310 4.35 -13.75 -0.65
C VAL A 310 3.47 -12.80 -1.47
N TYR A 311 2.17 -13.12 -1.60
CA TYR A 311 1.27 -12.37 -2.47
C TYR A 311 1.05 -10.93 -2.04
N GLY A 312 1.17 -10.66 -0.74
CA GLY A 312 1.01 -9.33 -0.16
C GLY A 312 2.10 -8.33 -0.56
N VAL A 313 3.20 -8.78 -1.20
CA VAL A 313 4.29 -7.91 -1.65
C VAL A 313 4.66 -8.04 -3.14
N LEU A 314 4.09 -9.00 -3.90
CA LEU A 314 4.49 -9.24 -5.31
C LEU A 314 4.43 -8.02 -6.20
N GLY A 315 3.43 -7.15 -6.00
CA GLY A 315 3.28 -5.93 -6.77
C GLY A 315 4.45 -4.95 -6.67
N LEU A 316 5.20 -5.00 -5.57
CA LEU A 316 6.41 -4.20 -5.37
C LEU A 316 7.55 -4.65 -6.30
N PHE A 317 7.56 -5.93 -6.69
CA PHE A 317 8.57 -6.52 -7.57
C PHE A 317 8.08 -6.74 -9.01
N ARG A 318 6.77 -6.54 -9.25
CA ARG A 318 6.08 -6.91 -10.50
C ARG A 318 6.32 -8.38 -10.86
N PHE A 319 6.23 -9.27 -9.87
CA PHE A 319 6.33 -10.71 -10.09
C PHE A 319 4.96 -11.26 -10.46
N ASP A 320 4.92 -12.07 -11.52
CA ASP A 320 3.72 -12.77 -11.94
C ASP A 320 3.78 -14.23 -11.44
N ILE A 321 3.32 -14.44 -10.21
CA ILE A 321 3.27 -15.76 -9.59
C ILE A 321 1.82 -16.19 -9.48
N SER A 322 1.49 -17.28 -10.18
CA SER A 322 0.16 -17.90 -10.10
C SER A 322 -0.17 -18.34 -8.67
N ARG A 323 -1.43 -18.21 -8.27
CA ARG A 323 -1.90 -18.64 -6.94
C ARG A 323 -1.62 -20.12 -6.69
N LYS A 324 -0.96 -20.42 -5.57
CA LYS A 324 -0.67 -21.77 -5.08
C LYS A 324 -1.54 -22.13 -3.89
N SER A 325 -1.78 -23.44 -3.71
CA SER A 325 -2.41 -23.99 -2.51
C SER A 325 -1.41 -24.26 -1.39
N ASN A 326 -0.14 -24.52 -1.73
CA ASN A 326 0.93 -24.76 -0.78
C ASN A 326 1.78 -23.48 -0.58
N PRO A 327 1.87 -22.95 0.65
CA PRO A 327 2.69 -21.77 0.94
C PRO A 327 4.16 -21.91 0.58
N ASN A 328 4.77 -23.07 0.84
CA ASN A 328 6.19 -23.25 0.56
C ASN A 328 6.46 -23.32 -0.95
N GLU A 329 5.52 -23.82 -1.75
CA GLU A 329 5.62 -23.76 -3.21
C GLU A 329 5.54 -22.31 -3.72
N ALA A 330 4.67 -21.49 -3.14
CA ALA A 330 4.61 -20.06 -3.45
C ALA A 330 5.92 -19.34 -3.12
N TRP A 331 6.54 -19.67 -1.98
CA TRP A 331 7.84 -19.14 -1.58
C TRP A 331 8.96 -19.57 -2.53
N HIS A 332 9.03 -20.85 -2.92
CA HIS A 332 10.03 -21.32 -3.87
C HIS A 332 9.91 -20.64 -5.24
N LEU A 333 8.68 -20.38 -5.70
CA LEU A 333 8.47 -19.58 -6.91
C LEU A 333 8.89 -18.13 -6.72
N PHE A 334 8.65 -17.55 -5.54
CA PHE A 334 9.12 -16.20 -5.23
C PHE A 334 10.63 -16.08 -5.31
N ILE A 335 11.37 -17.04 -4.73
CA ILE A 335 12.83 -17.09 -4.82
C ILE A 335 13.28 -17.27 -6.27
N SER A 336 12.68 -18.20 -7.02
CA SER A 336 13.01 -18.41 -8.44
C SER A 336 12.76 -17.16 -9.28
N GLU A 337 11.67 -16.43 -9.05
CA GLU A 337 11.39 -15.17 -9.75
C GLU A 337 12.34 -14.05 -9.34
N LEU A 338 12.75 -14.01 -8.07
CA LEU A 338 13.79 -13.09 -7.60
C LEU A 338 15.13 -13.38 -8.27
N GLU A 339 15.50 -14.65 -8.42
CA GLU A 339 16.71 -15.05 -9.14
C GLU A 339 16.65 -14.60 -10.61
N ASN A 340 15.54 -14.90 -11.29
CA ASN A 340 15.29 -14.46 -12.66
C ASN A 340 15.35 -12.94 -12.79
N TYR A 341 14.75 -12.21 -11.84
CA TYR A 341 14.76 -10.76 -11.80
C TYR A 341 16.18 -10.20 -11.69
N LEU A 342 17.02 -10.77 -10.82
CA LEU A 342 18.39 -10.29 -10.57
C LEU A 342 19.35 -10.55 -11.74
N VAL A 343 19.05 -11.49 -12.63
CA VAL A 343 19.87 -11.81 -13.81
C VAL A 343 19.35 -11.19 -15.11
N ASP A 344 18.14 -10.62 -15.10
CA ASP A 344 17.52 -10.01 -16.27
C ASP A 344 17.88 -8.51 -16.39
N PRO A 345 18.78 -8.12 -17.30
CA PRO A 345 19.21 -6.72 -17.45
C PRO A 345 18.09 -5.80 -17.97
N SER A 346 16.98 -6.36 -18.48
CA SER A 346 15.82 -5.56 -18.88
C SER A 346 14.92 -5.17 -17.70
N ARG A 347 15.04 -5.88 -16.57
CA ARG A 347 14.23 -5.67 -15.36
C ARG A 347 15.00 -4.97 -14.24
N ILE A 348 16.31 -5.20 -14.15
CA ILE A 348 17.18 -4.56 -13.17
C ILE A 348 18.48 -4.07 -13.81
N LYS A 349 18.86 -2.83 -13.47
CA LYS A 349 20.13 -2.25 -13.92
C LYS A 349 21.18 -2.41 -12.83
N ILE A 350 22.24 -3.17 -13.13
CA ILE A 350 23.42 -3.32 -12.27
C ILE A 350 24.51 -2.39 -12.80
N GLU A 351 24.73 -1.28 -12.12
CA GLU A 351 25.57 -0.17 -12.60
C GLU A 351 27.04 -0.30 -12.19
N ASN A 352 27.33 -0.98 -11.09
CA ASN A 352 28.68 -1.07 -10.56
C ASN A 352 28.98 -2.43 -9.90
N VAL A 353 30.26 -2.64 -9.55
CA VAL A 353 30.75 -3.89 -8.95
C VAL A 353 30.06 -4.18 -7.62
N TYR A 354 29.82 -3.15 -6.81
CA TYR A 354 29.18 -3.29 -5.50
C TYR A 354 27.72 -3.78 -5.61
N GLN A 355 26.93 -3.23 -6.54
CA GLN A 355 25.58 -3.72 -6.83
C GLN A 355 25.59 -5.17 -7.35
N ARG A 356 26.60 -5.56 -8.13
CA ARG A 356 26.79 -6.93 -8.59
C ARG A 356 27.08 -7.88 -7.43
N GLU A 357 27.91 -7.47 -6.48
CA GLU A 357 28.18 -8.25 -5.27
C GLU A 357 26.92 -8.44 -4.42
N ILE A 358 26.10 -7.39 -4.28
CA ILE A 358 24.80 -7.49 -3.60
C ILE A 358 23.89 -8.51 -4.29
N ALA A 359 23.72 -8.40 -5.61
CA ALA A 359 22.90 -9.33 -6.38
C ALA A 359 23.43 -10.78 -6.23
N TYR A 360 24.75 -10.97 -6.31
CA TYR A 360 25.38 -12.27 -6.11
C TYR A 360 25.11 -12.83 -4.70
N LYS A 361 25.19 -12.01 -3.65
CA LYS A 361 24.89 -12.44 -2.28
C LYS A 361 23.43 -12.84 -2.11
N LEU A 362 22.49 -12.10 -2.70
CA LEU A 362 21.07 -12.46 -2.70
C LEU A 362 20.84 -13.81 -3.42
N LEU A 363 21.43 -14.00 -4.59
CA LEU A 363 21.33 -15.23 -5.39
C LEU A 363 21.92 -16.46 -4.69
N ASN A 364 22.99 -16.30 -3.91
CA ASN A 364 23.68 -17.42 -3.25
C ASN A 364 23.24 -17.63 -1.81
N ASN A 365 22.16 -16.97 -1.37
CA ASN A 365 21.64 -17.14 -0.02
C ASN A 365 20.86 -18.45 0.11
N CYS A 366 21.58 -19.53 0.39
CA CYS A 366 21.00 -20.86 0.52
C CYS A 366 19.98 -21.00 1.66
N GLN A 367 19.98 -20.10 2.64
CA GLN A 367 19.02 -20.15 3.76
C GLN A 367 17.61 -19.76 3.32
N ALA A 368 17.50 -18.84 2.36
CA ALA A 368 16.21 -18.40 1.84
C ALA A 368 15.38 -19.56 1.27
N CYS A 369 16.00 -20.51 0.56
CA CYS A 369 15.32 -21.68 0.00
C CYS A 369 14.70 -22.63 1.04
N HIS A 370 15.11 -22.51 2.31
CA HIS A 370 14.67 -23.37 3.41
C HIS A 370 13.63 -22.71 4.33
N CYS A 371 13.20 -21.48 4.04
CA CYS A 371 12.14 -20.82 4.80
C CYS A 371 10.83 -21.64 4.72
N ASN A 372 10.18 -21.83 5.86
CA ASN A 372 8.90 -22.53 5.96
C ASN A 372 7.80 -21.53 6.34
N LEU A 373 7.01 -21.10 5.34
CA LEU A 373 5.93 -20.14 5.53
C LEU A 373 4.87 -20.64 6.53
N MET A 374 4.66 -21.95 6.61
CA MET A 374 3.67 -22.53 7.53
C MET A 374 4.01 -22.32 9.00
N SER A 375 5.29 -22.09 9.34
CA SER A 375 5.73 -21.83 10.70
C SER A 375 5.94 -20.35 11.01
N ALA A 376 5.84 -19.46 10.02
CA ALA A 376 6.10 -18.04 10.17
C ALA A 376 5.00 -17.35 11.01
N LYS A 377 5.41 -16.58 12.02
CA LYS A 377 4.51 -15.85 12.92
C LYS A 377 4.20 -14.43 12.43
N ASP A 378 5.09 -13.86 11.66
CA ASP A 378 5.02 -12.55 11.02
C ASP A 378 6.00 -12.48 9.83
N MET A 379 6.04 -11.33 9.17
CA MET A 379 6.92 -11.08 8.03
C MET A 379 8.41 -11.23 8.35
N ARG A 380 8.84 -10.96 9.59
CA ARG A 380 10.25 -11.11 9.99
C ARG A 380 10.73 -12.53 9.75
N ASP A 381 9.99 -13.51 10.28
CA ASP A 381 10.32 -14.93 10.16
C ASP A 381 10.49 -15.40 8.70
N VAL A 382 9.86 -14.69 7.75
CA VAL A 382 9.92 -14.99 6.31
C VAL A 382 11.13 -14.34 5.66
N TYR A 383 11.32 -13.04 5.87
CA TYR A 383 12.26 -12.22 5.08
C TYR A 383 13.62 -12.02 5.73
N GLU A 384 13.79 -12.32 7.03
CA GLU A 384 15.09 -12.25 7.72
C GLU A 384 16.16 -13.10 7.03
N CYS A 385 15.78 -14.28 6.54
CA CYS A 385 16.70 -15.16 5.82
C CYS A 385 17.27 -14.57 4.52
N LEU A 386 16.63 -13.56 3.92
CA LEU A 386 17.13 -12.88 2.71
C LEU A 386 18.16 -11.79 3.02
N VAL A 387 18.19 -11.30 4.27
CA VAL A 387 19.08 -10.23 4.70
C VAL A 387 20.23 -10.71 5.59
N ASP A 388 20.16 -11.95 6.08
CA ASP A 388 21.25 -12.61 6.79
C ASP A 388 22.55 -12.59 5.94
N GLY A 389 23.58 -11.90 6.44
CA GLY A 389 24.85 -11.69 5.74
C GLY A 389 25.06 -10.29 5.14
N PHE A 390 24.07 -9.41 5.21
CA PHE A 390 24.17 -7.98 4.83
C PHE A 390 24.49 -7.05 6.02
N ILE A 391 25.05 -7.61 7.10
CA ILE A 391 25.35 -6.95 8.39
C ILE A 391 26.24 -5.69 8.25
N PHE A 392 26.93 -5.49 7.11
CA PHE A 392 27.91 -4.42 6.90
C PHE A 392 27.49 -3.33 5.89
N LEU A 393 26.19 -3.15 5.62
CA LEU A 393 25.75 -2.10 4.69
C LEU A 393 25.17 -0.84 5.37
N ASP A 394 25.25 -0.75 6.70
CA ASP A 394 24.68 0.35 7.48
C ASP A 394 25.75 1.32 8.05
N ASP A 395 26.95 1.36 7.47
CA ASP A 395 27.97 2.39 7.74
C ASP A 395 27.97 3.51 6.68
#